data_AF-A0A651HUE2-F1
#
_entry.id   AF-A0A651HUE2-F1
#
_cell.length_a   1.000
_cell.length_b   1.000
_cell.length_c   1.000
_cell.angle_alpha   90.00
_cell.angle_beta   90.00
_cell.angle_gamma   90.00
#
_symmetry.space_group_name_H-M   'P 1'
#
loop_
_entity.id
_entity.type
_entity.pdbx_description
1 polymer ?
#
loop_
_entity_poly.entity_id
_entity_poly.type
_entity_poly.pdbx_seq_one_letter_code
_entity_poly.pdbx_strand_id
1 'polypeptide(L)'
;MRTTLTLDPDVAREIEHLRRSGDRTLKEVVNETLRLGLAALQHPSGTEDREPYSTPSSSLGGALIPSLDDVAHVLTLAEGEDHP
;
A
#
# COMPACT_ATOMS: atom_id res chain seq x y z
N MET A 1 16.74 17.91 -26.81
CA MET A 1 16.32 19.33 -26.82
C MET A 1 16.95 20.05 -25.63
N ARG A 2 17.26 21.34 -25.73
CA ARG A 2 17.67 22.17 -24.58
C ARG A 2 16.52 23.09 -24.22
N THR A 3 16.10 23.01 -22.97
CA THR A 3 14.92 23.71 -22.44
C THR A 3 15.27 24.28 -21.08
N THR A 4 14.70 25.44 -20.74
CA THR A 4 14.75 26.01 -19.39
C THR A 4 13.42 25.72 -18.71
N LEU A 5 13.47 25.14 -17.51
CA LEU A 5 12.30 24.82 -16.71
C LEU A 5 12.48 25.48 -15.33
N THR A 6 11.41 26.07 -14.81
CA THR A 6 11.37 26.53 -13.42
C THR A 6 10.84 25.39 -12.57
N LEU A 7 11.53 25.08 -11.46
CA LEU A 7 11.15 24.03 -10.52
C LEU A 7 10.75 24.65 -9.20
N ASP A 8 9.68 24.15 -8.60
CA ASP A 8 9.30 24.54 -7.25
C ASP A 8 10.36 24.11 -6.23
N PRO A 9 10.52 24.84 -5.10
CA PRO A 9 11.60 24.59 -4.15
C PRO A 9 11.64 23.18 -3.57
N ASP A 10 10.48 22.56 -3.39
CA ASP A 10 10.31 21.19 -2.90
C ASP A 10 10.77 20.17 -3.95
N VAL A 11 10.36 20.32 -5.22
CA VAL A 11 10.78 19.47 -6.33
C VAL A 11 12.29 19.57 -6.56
N ALA A 12 12.84 20.78 -6.53
CA ALA A 12 14.28 20.99 -6.67
C ALA A 12 15.08 20.27 -5.56
N ARG A 13 14.58 20.31 -4.33
CA ARG A 13 15.18 19.62 -3.17
C ARG A 13 15.15 18.09 -3.34
N GLU A 14 14.05 17.53 -3.82
CA GLU A 14 13.95 16.08 -4.06
C GLU A 14 14.88 15.60 -5.18
N ILE A 15 14.98 16.37 -6.26
CA ILE A 15 15.92 16.07 -7.35
C ILE A 15 17.37 16.10 -6.85
N GLU A 16 17.73 17.09 -6.03
CA GLU A 16 19.09 17.15 -5.46
C GLU A 16 19.34 16.00 -4.47
N HIS A 17 18.32 15.58 -3.71
CA HIS A 17 18.43 14.42 -2.83
C HIS A 17 18.71 13.14 -3.63
N LEU A 18 17.92 12.88 -4.67
CA LEU A 18 18.12 11.74 -5.59
C LEU A 18 19.48 11.78 -6.27
N ARG A 19 19.95 12.98 -6.63
CA ARG A 19 21.27 13.18 -7.23
C ARG A 19 22.39 12.87 -6.25
N ARG A 20 22.25 13.17 -4.97
CA ARG A 20 23.29 12.87 -3.95
C ARG A 20 23.36 11.40 -3.58
N SER A 21 22.26 10.67 -3.73
CA SER A 21 22.22 9.23 -3.44
C SER A 21 22.90 8.34 -4.50
N GLY A 22 23.44 8.91 -5.59
CA GLY A 22 24.20 8.15 -6.59
C GLY A 22 25.12 9.03 -7.45
N ASP A 23 26.01 8.41 -8.23
CA ASP A 23 26.90 9.12 -9.16
C ASP A 23 26.19 9.54 -10.45
N ARG A 24 25.15 10.38 -10.34
CA ARG A 24 24.32 10.81 -11.48
C ARG A 24 24.34 12.32 -11.66
N THR A 25 24.29 12.75 -12.91
CA THR A 25 24.20 14.18 -13.26
C THR A 25 22.77 14.69 -13.05
N LEU A 26 22.61 16.00 -12.83
CA LEU A 26 21.28 16.65 -12.73
C LEU A 26 20.41 16.32 -13.96
N LYS A 27 21.01 16.31 -15.15
CA LYS A 27 20.32 16.00 -16.40
C LYS A 27 19.78 14.57 -16.40
N GLU A 28 20.55 13.59 -15.94
CA GLU A 28 20.11 12.20 -15.92
C GLU A 28 18.93 12.00 -14.96
N VAL A 29 19.05 12.53 -13.74
CA VAL A 29 18.00 12.46 -12.73
C VAL A 29 16.72 13.13 -13.25
N VAL A 30 16.80 14.38 -13.71
CA VAL A 30 15.64 15.12 -14.25
C VAL A 30 14.96 14.35 -15.38
N ASN A 31 15.72 13.86 -16.36
CA ASN A 31 15.13 13.17 -17.50
C ASN A 31 14.50 11.83 -17.12
N GLU A 32 15.12 11.08 -16.22
CA GLU A 32 14.56 9.80 -15.78
C GLU A 32 13.28 10.01 -14.96
N THR A 33 13.30 10.93 -13.99
CA THR A 33 12.13 11.26 -13.17
C THR A 33 10.96 11.73 -14.05
N LEU A 34 11.23 12.60 -15.04
CA LEU A 34 10.19 13.06 -15.98
C LEU A 34 9.64 11.91 -16.83
N ARG A 35 10.48 10.98 -17.31
CA ARG A 35 10.01 9.82 -18.08
C ARG A 35 9.10 8.92 -17.24
N LEU A 36 9.51 8.62 -16.01
CA LEU A 36 8.72 7.80 -15.09
C LEU A 36 7.40 8.48 -14.73
N GLY A 37 7.42 9.78 -14.42
CA GLY A 37 6.23 10.56 -14.10
C GLY A 37 5.26 10.63 -15.28
N LEU A 38 5.75 10.93 -16.49
CA LEU A 38 4.91 10.97 -17.69
C LEU A 38 4.32 9.59 -18.03
N ALA A 39 5.08 8.50 -17.85
CA ALA A 39 4.58 7.15 -18.06
C ALA A 39 3.46 6.80 -17.05
N ALA A 40 3.64 7.17 -15.77
CA ALA A 40 2.64 6.96 -14.74
C ALA A 40 1.36 7.80 -14.95
N LEU A 41 1.49 8.99 -15.57
CA LEU A 41 0.34 9.82 -15.93
C LEU A 41 -0.41 9.29 -17.16
N GLN A 42 0.30 8.68 -18.12
CA GLN A 42 -0.29 8.10 -19.34
C GLN A 42 -0.94 6.74 -19.09
N HIS A 43 -0.36 5.98 -18.16
CA HIS A 43 -0.86 4.71 -17.70
C HIS A 43 -1.03 4.82 -16.19
N PRO A 44 -2.18 5.29 -15.69
CA PRO A 44 -2.46 5.35 -14.26
C PRO A 44 -2.58 3.92 -13.72
N SER A 45 -1.45 3.25 -13.54
CA SER A 45 -1.33 1.84 -13.13
C SER A 45 -1.72 1.58 -11.67
N GLY A 46 -2.53 2.44 -11.05
CA GLY A 46 -2.60 2.55 -9.59
C GLY A 46 -3.97 2.50 -8.96
N THR A 47 -5.08 2.56 -9.70
CA THR A 47 -6.40 2.64 -9.04
C THR A 47 -7.51 1.84 -9.71
N GLU A 48 -7.41 1.53 -11.01
CA GLU A 48 -8.57 0.95 -11.71
C GLU A 48 -8.62 -0.59 -11.67
N ASP A 49 -7.49 -1.29 -11.50
CA ASP A 49 -7.45 -2.77 -11.62
C ASP A 49 -6.73 -3.50 -10.47
N ARG A 50 -6.47 -2.85 -9.33
CA ARG A 50 -5.96 -3.59 -8.17
C ARG A 50 -7.15 -4.16 -7.41
N GLU A 51 -7.55 -5.38 -7.79
CA GLU A 51 -8.57 -6.12 -7.07
C GLU A 51 -8.21 -6.14 -5.57
N PRO A 52 -9.14 -5.77 -4.66
CA PRO A 52 -8.86 -5.72 -3.24
C PRO A 52 -8.29 -7.05 -2.77
N TYR A 53 -7.27 -7.00 -1.92
CA TYR A 53 -6.76 -8.21 -1.32
C TYR A 53 -7.88 -8.88 -0.52
N SER A 54 -8.31 -10.06 -0.96
CA SER A 54 -9.35 -10.86 -0.30
C SER A 54 -8.69 -12.05 0.39
N THR A 55 -8.92 -12.18 1.70
CA THR A 55 -8.44 -13.32 2.47
C THR A 55 -9.20 -14.58 2.06
N PRO A 56 -8.53 -15.67 1.64
CA PRO A 56 -9.21 -16.92 1.32
C PRO A 56 -10.05 -17.41 2.50
N SER A 57 -11.34 -17.65 2.28
CA SER A 57 -12.22 -18.21 3.29
C SER A 57 -12.07 -19.73 3.34
N SER A 58 -11.93 -20.29 4.54
CA SER A 58 -12.03 -21.73 4.78
C SER A 58 -13.38 -22.06 5.39
N SER A 59 -14.01 -23.16 4.93
CA SER A 59 -15.23 -23.67 5.57
C SER A 59 -14.88 -24.30 6.91
N LEU A 60 -15.47 -23.78 8.00
CA LEU A 60 -15.35 -24.34 9.35
C LEU A 60 -16.56 -25.22 9.73
N GLY A 61 -17.50 -25.43 8.81
CA GLY A 61 -18.76 -26.12 9.10
C GLY A 61 -19.82 -25.21 9.73
N GLY A 62 -20.90 -25.83 10.23
CA GLY A 62 -21.96 -25.10 10.92
C GLY A 62 -21.54 -24.67 12.33
N ALA A 63 -22.08 -23.54 12.80
CA ALA A 63 -21.84 -23.08 14.16
C ALA A 63 -22.39 -24.11 15.16
N LEU A 64 -21.55 -24.55 16.11
CA LEU A 64 -21.95 -25.44 17.20
C LEU A 64 -22.70 -24.70 18.30
N ILE A 65 -22.56 -23.37 18.35
CA ILE A 65 -23.18 -22.49 19.34
C ILE A 65 -24.13 -21.53 18.60
N PRO A 66 -25.40 -21.38 19.04
CA PRO A 66 -26.41 -20.61 18.31
C PRO A 66 -26.15 -19.10 18.20
N SER A 67 -25.43 -18.52 19.17
CA SER A 67 -25.05 -17.11 19.20
C SER A 67 -23.68 -16.96 19.87
N LEU A 68 -22.90 -15.99 19.38
CA LEU A 68 -21.60 -15.60 19.93
C LEU A 68 -21.65 -14.21 20.59
N ASP A 69 -22.84 -13.66 20.81
CA ASP A 69 -23.01 -12.30 21.35
C ASP A 69 -22.73 -12.24 22.86
N ASP A 70 -22.90 -13.35 23.56
CA ASP A 70 -22.52 -13.51 24.97
C ASP A 70 -21.22 -14.33 25.07
N VAL A 71 -20.10 -13.63 25.06
CA VAL A 71 -18.77 -14.25 25.13
C VAL A 71 -18.59 -15.05 26.42
N ALA A 72 -19.15 -14.60 27.55
CA ALA A 72 -18.99 -15.31 28.82
C ALA A 72 -19.69 -16.67 28.77
N HIS A 73 -20.93 -16.70 28.29
CA HIS A 73 -21.69 -17.93 28.12
C HIS A 73 -21.03 -18.90 27.11
N VAL A 74 -20.51 -18.35 26.01
CA VAL A 74 -19.77 -19.13 25.00
C VAL A 74 -18.53 -19.79 25.61
N LEU A 75 -17.74 -19.06 26.39
CA LEU A 75 -16.56 -19.59 27.06
C LEU A 75 -16.94 -20.67 28.08
N THR A 76 -17.96 -20.46 28.91
CA THR A 76 -18.45 -21.49 29.83
C THR A 76 -18.88 -22.77 29.09
N LEU A 77 -19.55 -22.65 27.94
CA LEU A 77 -19.94 -23.80 27.14
C LEU A 77 -18.74 -24.52 26.51
N ALA A 78 -17.71 -23.76 26.09
CA ALA A 78 -16.52 -24.30 25.45
C ALA A 78 -15.52 -24.92 26.44
N GLU A 79 -15.38 -24.33 27.63
CA GLU A 79 -14.33 -24.62 28.61
C GLU A 79 -14.85 -25.41 29.82
N GLY A 80 -16.17 -25.40 30.07
CA GLY A 80 -16.83 -26.01 31.21
C GLY A 80 -17.01 -25.04 32.40
N GLU A 81 -18.00 -25.32 33.27
CA GLU A 81 -18.29 -24.47 34.45
C GLU A 81 -17.17 -24.49 35.51
N ASP A 82 -16.32 -25.52 35.48
CA ASP A 82 -15.19 -25.69 36.39
C ASP A 82 -13.85 -25.15 35.84
N HIS A 83 -13.88 -24.36 34.75
CA HIS A 83 -12.67 -23.73 34.23
C HIS A 83 -12.18 -22.62 35.19
N PRO A 84 -10.90 -22.63 35.62
CA PRO A 84 -10.38 -21.77 36.70
C PRO A 84 -10.23 -20.30 36.33
#